data_AF-A0A3D5IZH2-F1
#
_entry.id   AF-A0A3D5IZH2-F1
#
_cell.length_a   1.000
_cell.length_b   1.000
_cell.length_c   1.000
_cell.angle_alpha   90.00
_cell.angle_beta   90.00
_cell.angle_gamma   90.00
#
_symmetry.space_group_name_H-M   'P 1'
#
loop_
_entity.id
_entity.type
_entity.pdbx_description
1 polymer ?
#
loop_
_entity_poly.entity_id
_entity_poly.type
_entity_poly.pdbx_seq_one_letter_code
_entity_poly.pdbx_strand_id
1 'polypeptide(L)'
;MNLNKHLIYLLFLVFAFTACNDFSKNKSEDSTKELTQDSNKLSEEALLDTVQKQALKYFWDFAEPNSGMARERYHPNGDYAKNDPDIVTTGGSGFGLMAIIAGIERGFIPRDEAVQRLDKIATFLEETPKYHGAFPHWINGRTAGTQEFGSDSKDNGGDIVETSFLAQGFIVVRQYLQDGNEEEKAVAAKFDKLWQNIDWDWYTNNKNGIFWHWSPDYEFEKNFMIEGYNECLITYIMAASSPRHAIKPEVYHQGWARGGNITTDKKAYGIPLILKYNTVGDKAGPLFWAHYSYLGLNPKGLSDRYANYWDLNVNHSKINYEYAQENPNNSKTYSENSWGLTASYTKNEDGSVG
;
A
#
# COMPACT_ATOMS: atom_id res chain seq x y z
N MET A 1 -17.03 -49.38 34.33
CA MET A 1 -16.88 -50.84 34.53
C MET A 1 -18.20 -51.49 34.11
N ASN A 2 -18.16 -52.29 33.04
CA ASN A 2 -19.21 -53.09 32.40
C ASN A 2 -20.49 -52.39 31.88
N LEU A 3 -21.18 -52.88 30.86
CA LEU A 3 -20.87 -53.49 29.54
C LEU A 3 -22.24 -53.69 28.86
N ASN A 4 -22.28 -53.54 27.53
CA ASN A 4 -23.21 -54.16 26.58
C ASN A 4 -24.71 -53.79 26.54
N LYS A 5 -25.12 -53.26 25.36
CA LYS A 5 -26.21 -53.87 24.56
C LYS A 5 -25.88 -53.83 23.05
N HIS A 6 -25.83 -55.05 22.51
CA HIS A 6 -25.90 -55.57 21.13
C HIS A 6 -26.40 -54.66 19.99
N LEU A 7 -25.81 -54.78 18.78
CA LEU A 7 -26.41 -55.44 17.59
C LEU A 7 -25.41 -55.48 16.39
N ILE A 8 -24.80 -56.62 16.02
CA ILE A 8 -25.09 -57.58 14.91
C ILE A 8 -24.87 -57.06 13.46
N TYR A 9 -24.16 -57.90 12.67
CA TYR A 9 -24.05 -58.05 11.19
C TYR A 9 -22.91 -57.28 10.50
N LEU A 10 -22.10 -57.82 9.56
CA LEU A 10 -22.19 -59.06 8.76
C LEU A 10 -20.76 -59.40 8.22
N LEU A 11 -20.44 -60.69 8.06
CA LEU A 11 -19.18 -61.24 7.57
C LEU A 11 -19.38 -61.88 6.17
N PHE A 12 -18.32 -61.89 5.34
CA PHE A 12 -18.11 -62.65 4.09
C PHE A 12 -18.92 -62.20 2.84
N LEU A 13 -18.34 -62.08 1.63
CA LEU A 13 -17.75 -63.20 0.88
C LEU A 13 -16.92 -62.68 -0.32
N VAL A 14 -15.79 -63.35 -0.56
CA VAL A 14 -14.93 -63.28 -1.75
C VAL A 14 -15.54 -64.16 -2.84
N PHE A 15 -15.55 -63.74 -4.11
CA PHE A 15 -15.35 -64.65 -5.24
C PHE A 15 -14.86 -63.91 -6.50
N ALA A 16 -13.75 -64.42 -7.03
CA ALA A 16 -13.21 -64.07 -8.33
C ALA A 16 -13.99 -64.78 -9.45
N PHE A 17 -14.13 -64.13 -10.61
CA PHE A 17 -14.39 -64.79 -11.88
C PHE A 17 -13.67 -64.06 -13.02
N THR A 18 -12.78 -64.79 -13.68
CA THR A 18 -12.29 -64.53 -15.03
C THR A 18 -13.19 -65.28 -16.03
N ALA A 19 -13.64 -64.64 -17.11
CA ALA A 19 -13.91 -65.31 -18.39
C ALA A 19 -14.07 -64.29 -19.53
N CYS A 20 -13.31 -64.49 -20.61
CA CYS A 20 -13.46 -63.85 -21.91
C CYS A 20 -14.66 -64.41 -22.67
N ASN A 21 -15.30 -63.60 -23.54
CA ASN A 21 -15.52 -63.98 -24.94
C ASN A 21 -15.98 -62.81 -25.84
N ASP A 22 -15.21 -62.66 -26.92
CA ASP A 22 -15.56 -62.47 -28.33
C ASP A 22 -16.29 -61.24 -28.93
N PHE A 23 -15.57 -60.67 -29.91
CA PHE A 23 -15.96 -60.19 -31.24
C PHE A 23 -17.13 -59.19 -31.39
N SER A 24 -16.79 -57.95 -31.76
CA SER A 24 -16.67 -57.53 -33.17
C SER A 24 -16.69 -56.00 -33.32
N LYS A 25 -16.00 -55.55 -34.38
CA LYS A 25 -15.80 -54.16 -34.83
C LYS A 25 -17.07 -53.30 -34.75
N ASN A 26 -16.94 -52.06 -34.26
CA ASN A 26 -17.37 -50.89 -35.03
C ASN A 26 -16.78 -49.57 -34.50
N LYS A 27 -16.18 -48.85 -35.44
CA LYS A 27 -15.98 -47.39 -35.56
C LYS A 27 -15.80 -46.58 -34.28
N SER A 28 -14.58 -46.10 -34.11
CA SER A 28 -14.22 -44.89 -33.38
C SER A 28 -15.05 -43.71 -33.88
N GLU A 29 -16.05 -43.30 -33.10
CA GLU A 29 -16.60 -41.95 -33.13
C GLU A 29 -16.06 -41.17 -31.93
N ASP A 30 -15.30 -40.16 -32.31
CA ASP A 30 -14.97 -38.93 -31.62
C ASP A 30 -15.79 -38.63 -30.36
N SER A 31 -15.10 -38.71 -29.23
CA SER A 31 -15.48 -38.00 -28.00
C SER A 31 -14.22 -37.69 -27.21
N THR A 32 -13.24 -37.07 -27.88
CA THR A 32 -12.22 -36.28 -27.19
C THR A 32 -12.88 -34.99 -26.72
N LYS A 33 -13.53 -35.05 -25.54
CA LYS A 33 -13.58 -33.88 -24.66
C LYS A 33 -12.13 -33.49 -24.40
N GLU A 34 -11.68 -32.39 -25.00
CA GLU A 34 -10.49 -31.68 -24.58
C GLU A 34 -10.66 -31.30 -23.10
N LEU A 35 -10.16 -32.17 -22.23
CA LEU A 35 -9.79 -31.84 -20.87
C LEU A 35 -8.29 -31.52 -20.89
N THR A 36 -7.96 -30.35 -21.41
CA THR A 36 -6.65 -29.71 -21.21
C THR A 36 -6.85 -28.42 -20.43
N GLN A 37 -7.56 -28.51 -19.31
CA GLN A 37 -7.39 -27.52 -18.26
C GLN A 37 -6.08 -27.87 -17.56
N ASP A 38 -5.05 -27.07 -17.85
CA ASP A 38 -3.72 -27.15 -17.27
C ASP A 38 -3.83 -27.26 -15.74
N SER A 39 -3.65 -28.47 -15.20
CA SER A 39 -4.04 -28.83 -13.83
C SER A 39 -3.22 -28.12 -12.74
N ASN A 40 -2.29 -27.25 -13.14
CA ASN A 40 -1.40 -26.48 -12.28
C ASN A 40 -1.70 -24.96 -12.25
N LYS A 41 -2.69 -24.46 -13.01
CA LYS A 41 -3.03 -23.03 -12.99
C LYS A 41 -4.02 -22.73 -11.85
N LEU A 42 -3.62 -21.84 -10.95
CA LEU A 42 -4.52 -21.32 -9.90
C LEU A 42 -5.75 -20.64 -10.53
N SER A 43 -6.90 -20.73 -9.87
CA SER A 43 -8.01 -19.82 -10.15
C SER A 43 -7.59 -18.38 -9.84
N GLU A 44 -8.27 -17.40 -10.43
CA GLU A 44 -7.98 -15.99 -10.17
C GLU A 44 -8.09 -15.64 -8.68
N GLU A 45 -9.13 -16.16 -8.02
CA GLU A 45 -9.31 -15.99 -6.57
C GLU A 45 -8.16 -16.61 -5.77
N ALA A 46 -7.76 -17.84 -6.08
CA ALA A 46 -6.65 -18.50 -5.40
C ALA A 46 -5.30 -17.78 -5.66
N LEU A 47 -5.12 -17.21 -6.85
CA LEU A 47 -3.97 -16.38 -7.18
C LEU A 47 -3.97 -15.10 -6.35
N LEU A 48 -5.10 -14.39 -6.26
CA LEU A 48 -5.23 -13.16 -5.47
C LEU A 48 -5.00 -13.42 -3.99
N ASP A 49 -5.59 -14.47 -3.43
CA ASP A 49 -5.36 -14.86 -2.03
C ASP A 49 -3.89 -15.20 -1.77
N THR A 50 -3.24 -15.90 -2.70
CA THR A 50 -1.81 -16.22 -2.60
C THR A 50 -0.98 -14.95 -2.60
N VAL A 51 -1.22 -14.02 -3.53
CA VAL A 51 -0.49 -12.75 -3.62
C VAL A 51 -0.70 -11.92 -2.36
N GLN A 52 -1.95 -11.76 -1.89
CA GLN A 52 -2.25 -11.01 -0.67
C GLN A 52 -1.59 -11.61 0.56
N LYS A 53 -1.64 -12.95 0.72
CA LYS A 53 -1.02 -13.63 1.86
C LYS A 53 0.50 -13.52 1.85
N GLN A 54 1.16 -13.61 0.69
CA GLN A 54 2.61 -13.43 0.62
C GLN A 54 3.01 -11.97 0.83
N ALA A 55 2.27 -11.00 0.28
CA ALA A 55 2.52 -9.58 0.50
C ALA A 55 2.37 -9.20 1.98
N LEU A 56 1.37 -9.74 2.68
CA LEU A 56 1.16 -9.53 4.11
C LEU A 56 2.39 -9.91 4.95
N LYS A 57 3.14 -10.94 4.56
CA LYS A 57 4.36 -11.36 5.29
C LYS A 57 5.39 -10.26 5.41
N TYR A 58 5.47 -9.34 4.45
CA TYR A 58 6.37 -8.20 4.55
C TYR A 58 6.09 -7.34 5.79
N PHE A 59 4.82 -7.12 6.09
CA PHE A 59 4.37 -6.32 7.23
C PHE A 59 4.18 -7.14 8.51
N TRP A 60 4.09 -8.46 8.40
CA TRP A 60 3.85 -9.36 9.53
C TRP A 60 5.10 -10.09 10.00
N ASP A 61 5.67 -10.94 9.13
CA ASP A 61 6.82 -11.81 9.40
C ASP A 61 8.14 -11.03 9.34
N PHE A 62 8.25 -10.08 8.41
CA PHE A 62 9.50 -9.35 8.11
C PHE A 62 9.56 -7.94 8.68
N ALA A 63 8.54 -7.54 9.46
CA ALA A 63 8.54 -6.29 10.22
C ALA A 63 9.78 -6.19 11.13
N GLU A 64 10.19 -4.96 11.45
CA GLU A 64 11.29 -4.76 12.39
C GLU A 64 10.83 -5.22 13.80
N PRO A 65 11.58 -6.10 14.47
CA PRO A 65 11.08 -6.83 15.64
C PRO A 65 10.87 -5.96 16.87
N ASN A 66 11.56 -4.84 17.06
CA ASN A 66 11.39 -3.97 18.22
C ASN A 66 10.15 -3.07 18.08
N SER A 67 10.00 -2.39 16.96
CA SER A 67 8.91 -1.46 16.65
C SER A 67 7.63 -2.15 16.18
N GLY A 68 7.76 -3.31 15.52
CA GLY A 68 6.67 -3.94 14.77
C GLY A 68 6.29 -3.20 13.48
N MET A 69 7.02 -2.13 13.12
CA MET A 69 6.77 -1.30 11.94
C MET A 69 7.38 -1.90 10.66
N ALA A 70 6.95 -1.39 9.51
CA ALA A 70 7.44 -1.82 8.21
C ALA A 70 8.87 -1.31 7.99
N ARG A 71 9.79 -2.22 7.70
CA ARG A 71 11.13 -1.86 7.22
C ARG A 71 11.02 -1.07 5.92
N GLU A 72 11.95 -0.17 5.68
CA GLU A 72 12.09 0.52 4.39
C GLU A 72 12.36 -0.48 3.25
N ARG A 73 13.21 -1.47 3.52
CA ARG A 73 13.62 -2.49 2.55
C ARG A 73 13.87 -3.81 3.24
N TYR A 74 13.64 -4.90 2.52
CA TYR A 74 13.99 -6.25 2.95
C TYR A 74 14.70 -6.99 1.83
N HIS A 75 15.97 -7.33 2.05
CA HIS A 75 16.80 -8.05 1.12
C HIS A 75 17.00 -9.49 1.61
N PRO A 76 16.41 -10.51 0.96
CA PRO A 76 16.47 -11.90 1.44
C PRO A 76 17.88 -12.50 1.51
N ASN A 77 18.83 -11.96 0.74
CA ASN A 77 20.25 -12.34 0.80
C ASN A 77 21.01 -11.71 1.98
N GLY A 78 20.40 -10.73 2.67
CA GLY A 78 21.03 -10.02 3.77
C GLY A 78 22.00 -8.90 3.34
N ASP A 79 22.09 -8.58 2.04
CA ASP A 79 23.03 -7.57 1.54
C ASP A 79 22.41 -6.17 1.58
N TYR A 80 22.73 -5.39 2.61
CA TYR A 80 22.28 -4.01 2.77
C TYR A 80 23.44 -3.05 2.50
N ALA A 81 23.49 -2.46 1.30
CA ALA A 81 24.57 -1.54 0.91
C ALA A 81 24.73 -0.34 1.86
N LYS A 82 23.64 0.09 2.50
CA LYS A 82 23.60 1.20 3.46
C LYS A 82 23.64 0.75 4.92
N ASN A 83 23.77 -0.55 5.19
CA ASN A 83 23.73 -1.13 6.52
C ASN A 83 22.52 -0.64 7.36
N ASP A 84 21.34 -0.62 6.72
CA ASP A 84 20.09 -0.05 7.21
C ASP A 84 18.94 -1.08 7.40
N PRO A 85 19.19 -2.36 7.76
CA PRO A 85 18.13 -3.39 7.82
C PRO A 85 17.07 -3.13 8.90
N ASP A 86 17.34 -2.24 9.84
CA ASP A 86 16.46 -1.92 10.97
C ASP A 86 15.82 -0.52 10.83
N ILE A 87 16.01 0.14 9.69
CA ILE A 87 15.31 1.39 9.39
C ILE A 87 13.87 1.06 8.98
N VAL A 88 12.92 1.71 9.66
CA VAL A 88 11.50 1.63 9.35
C VAL A 88 11.03 2.94 8.71
N THR A 89 10.09 2.83 7.78
CA THR A 89 9.50 3.97 7.05
C THR A 89 8.12 4.27 7.59
N THR A 90 7.78 5.55 7.75
CA THR A 90 6.48 5.96 8.31
C THR A 90 5.35 5.75 7.32
N GLY A 91 5.43 6.25 6.08
CA GLY A 91 4.36 6.05 5.10
C GLY A 91 4.19 4.59 4.70
N GLY A 92 5.29 3.85 4.50
CA GLY A 92 5.23 2.41 4.26
C GLY A 92 4.61 1.63 5.43
N SER A 93 4.83 2.07 6.68
CA SER A 93 4.15 1.50 7.84
C SER A 93 2.66 1.83 7.88
N GLY A 94 2.24 3.00 7.37
CA GLY A 94 0.83 3.31 7.14
C GLY A 94 0.13 2.28 6.25
N PHE A 95 0.80 1.87 5.17
CA PHE A 95 0.31 0.80 4.30
C PHE A 95 0.29 -0.54 5.04
N GLY A 96 1.30 -0.81 5.87
CA GLY A 96 1.37 -2.00 6.71
C GLY A 96 0.22 -2.11 7.71
N LEU A 97 -0.18 -1.00 8.34
CA LEU A 97 -1.36 -0.98 9.23
C LEU A 97 -2.62 -1.43 8.49
N MET A 98 -2.86 -0.93 7.28
CA MET A 98 -4.00 -1.36 6.47
C MET A 98 -3.90 -2.83 6.04
N ALA A 99 -2.69 -3.29 5.72
CA ALA A 99 -2.44 -4.69 5.35
C ALA A 99 -2.74 -5.64 6.52
N ILE A 100 -2.38 -5.27 7.76
CA ILE A 100 -2.71 -6.03 8.96
C ILE A 100 -4.23 -6.15 9.12
N ILE A 101 -4.98 -5.06 8.98
CA ILE A 101 -6.45 -5.08 9.07
C ILE A 101 -7.06 -5.99 7.98
N ALA A 102 -6.59 -5.90 6.74
CA ALA A 102 -7.01 -6.81 5.68
C ALA A 102 -6.65 -8.28 5.99
N GLY A 103 -5.51 -8.52 6.62
CA GLY A 103 -5.08 -9.84 7.06
C GLY A 103 -5.98 -10.45 8.15
N ILE A 104 -6.47 -9.63 9.08
CA ILE A 104 -7.47 -10.04 10.08
C ILE A 104 -8.77 -10.43 9.38
N GLU A 105 -9.30 -9.57 8.52
CA GLU A 105 -10.57 -9.79 7.80
C GLU A 105 -10.55 -11.04 6.91
N ARG A 106 -9.39 -11.32 6.31
CA ARG A 106 -9.18 -12.52 5.49
C ARG A 106 -8.89 -13.79 6.31
N GLY A 107 -8.74 -13.68 7.63
CA GLY A 107 -8.33 -14.80 8.49
C GLY A 107 -6.92 -15.32 8.20
N PHE A 108 -6.06 -14.48 7.60
CA PHE A 108 -4.67 -14.84 7.30
C PHE A 108 -3.77 -14.79 8.53
N ILE A 109 -4.12 -13.95 9.50
CA ILE A 109 -3.45 -13.80 10.79
C ILE A 109 -4.49 -13.78 11.92
N PRO A 110 -4.14 -14.23 13.15
CA PRO A 110 -5.05 -14.20 14.29
C PRO A 110 -5.36 -12.76 14.73
N ARG A 111 -6.63 -12.47 15.02
CA ARG A 111 -7.09 -11.14 15.43
C ARG A 111 -6.39 -10.65 16.70
N ASP A 112 -6.34 -11.47 17.75
CA ASP A 112 -5.77 -11.08 19.04
C ASP A 112 -4.28 -10.74 18.92
N GLU A 113 -3.51 -11.53 18.17
CA GLU A 113 -2.10 -11.24 17.88
C GLU A 113 -1.93 -9.95 17.08
N ALA A 114 -2.83 -9.71 16.11
CA ALA A 114 -2.80 -8.49 15.31
C ALA A 114 -3.12 -7.25 16.15
N VAL A 115 -4.08 -7.32 17.08
CA VAL A 115 -4.38 -6.22 18.02
C VAL A 115 -3.16 -5.93 18.90
N GLN A 116 -2.48 -6.95 19.42
CA GLN A 116 -1.24 -6.77 20.18
C GLN A 116 -0.11 -6.14 19.33
N ARG A 117 0.00 -6.51 18.05
CA ARG A 117 0.95 -5.89 17.12
C ARG A 117 0.63 -4.41 16.90
N LEU A 118 -0.64 -4.08 16.71
CA LEU A 118 -1.10 -2.70 16.52
C LEU A 118 -0.85 -1.85 17.78
N ASP A 119 -1.08 -2.41 18.97
CA ASP A 119 -0.78 -1.74 20.24
C ASP A 119 0.72 -1.43 20.40
N LYS A 120 1.56 -2.40 20.03
CA LYS A 120 3.02 -2.26 20.02
C LYS A 120 3.48 -1.14 19.08
N ILE A 121 2.96 -1.11 17.85
CA ILE A 121 3.27 -0.05 16.88
C ILE A 121 2.83 1.32 17.42
N ALA A 122 1.62 1.43 17.95
CA ALA A 122 1.13 2.68 18.51
C ALA A 122 2.01 3.19 19.67
N THR A 123 2.45 2.29 20.54
CA THR A 123 3.33 2.60 21.67
C THR A 123 4.71 3.07 21.19
N PHE A 124 5.29 2.40 20.20
CA PHE A 124 6.56 2.83 19.60
C PHE A 124 6.47 4.23 18.95
N LEU A 125 5.36 4.54 18.29
CA LEU A 125 5.10 5.86 17.71
C LEU A 125 4.90 6.96 18.78
N GLU A 126 4.39 6.61 19.96
CA GLU A 126 4.32 7.55 21.09
C GLU A 126 5.73 7.95 21.57
N GLU A 127 6.71 7.05 21.50
CA GLU A 127 8.11 7.28 21.90
C GLU A 127 8.95 7.98 20.81
N THR A 128 8.57 7.84 19.54
CA THR A 128 9.29 8.43 18.39
C THR A 128 9.31 9.97 18.46
N PRO A 129 10.41 10.67 18.17
CA PRO A 129 10.42 12.12 18.03
C PRO A 129 9.37 12.61 17.02
N LYS A 130 8.65 13.67 17.41
CA LYS A 130 7.62 14.30 16.59
C LYS A 130 7.95 15.76 16.41
N TYR A 131 7.68 16.27 15.22
CA TYR A 131 8.04 17.61 14.79
C TYR A 131 6.76 18.34 14.44
N HIS A 132 6.24 19.14 15.37
CA HIS A 132 4.88 19.67 15.28
C HIS A 132 3.84 18.56 15.01
N GLY A 133 3.99 17.44 15.74
CA GLY A 133 3.12 16.28 15.63
C GLY A 133 3.38 15.38 14.41
N ALA A 134 4.10 15.85 13.38
CA ALA A 134 4.48 15.03 12.24
C ALA A 134 5.66 14.10 12.59
N PHE A 135 5.73 12.97 11.90
CA PHE A 135 6.79 11.98 12.02
C PHE A 135 7.87 12.20 10.96
N PRO A 136 9.12 11.77 11.22
CA PRO A 136 10.14 11.74 10.19
C PRO A 136 9.83 10.70 9.11
N HIS A 137 10.49 10.81 7.96
CA HIS A 137 10.41 9.80 6.90
C HIS A 137 10.91 8.43 7.40
N TRP A 138 12.12 8.41 7.96
CA TRP A 138 12.75 7.21 8.50
C TRP A 138 12.94 7.28 10.01
N ILE A 139 12.74 6.14 10.66
CA ILE A 139 12.95 5.93 12.09
C ILE A 139 13.88 4.74 12.25
N ASN A 140 14.81 4.83 13.20
CA ASN A 140 15.56 3.66 13.63
C ASN A 140 14.63 2.75 14.46
N GLY A 141 14.27 1.60 13.91
CA GLY A 141 13.33 0.67 14.54
C GLY A 141 13.77 0.15 15.91
N ARG A 142 15.09 0.16 16.20
CA ARG A 142 15.64 -0.28 17.49
C ARG A 142 15.53 0.77 18.59
N THR A 143 15.54 2.05 18.23
CA THR A 143 15.69 3.15 19.21
C THR A 143 14.56 4.16 19.19
N ALA A 144 13.65 4.08 18.21
CA ALA A 144 12.64 5.09 17.91
C ALA A 144 13.20 6.47 17.50
N GLY A 145 14.51 6.62 17.36
CA GLY A 145 15.13 7.88 16.96
C GLY A 145 14.96 8.17 15.47
N THR A 146 14.84 9.45 15.11
CA THR A 146 14.84 9.90 13.71
C THR A 146 16.10 9.45 12.98
N GLN A 147 15.93 8.89 11.79
CA GLN A 147 17.00 8.64 10.84
C GLN A 147 16.87 9.64 9.70
N GLU A 148 17.92 10.41 9.45
CA GLU A 148 17.93 11.41 8.38
C GLU A 148 17.72 10.77 7.01
N PHE A 149 16.96 11.44 6.15
CA PHE A 149 16.69 11.02 4.78
C PHE A 149 17.43 11.91 3.76
N GLY A 150 17.79 11.33 2.62
CA GLY A 150 18.49 12.05 1.55
C GLY A 150 19.97 12.32 1.82
N SER A 151 20.63 12.92 0.84
CA SER A 151 22.09 13.17 0.85
C SER A 151 22.50 14.54 1.39
N ASP A 152 21.55 15.44 1.59
CA ASP A 152 21.80 16.82 2.02
C ASP A 152 21.70 17.04 3.54
N SER A 153 21.38 15.99 4.32
CA SER A 153 21.15 15.99 5.78
C SER A 153 20.06 16.95 6.29
N LYS A 154 19.35 17.66 5.41
CA LYS A 154 18.32 18.64 5.81
C LYS A 154 16.97 18.00 6.11
N ASP A 155 16.84 16.71 5.84
CA ASP A 155 15.65 15.91 6.11
C ASP A 155 15.79 15.11 7.41
N ASN A 156 15.95 15.82 8.51
CA ASN A 156 16.15 15.27 9.85
C ASN A 156 15.00 15.64 10.82
N GLY A 157 13.89 16.10 10.25
CA GLY A 157 12.70 16.57 10.95
C GLY A 157 11.44 15.82 10.53
N GLY A 158 10.31 16.51 10.51
CA GLY A 158 9.04 15.89 10.12
C GLY A 158 8.80 15.97 8.62
N ASP A 159 8.37 14.84 8.06
CA ASP A 159 7.90 14.67 6.68
C ASP A 159 6.37 14.56 6.72
N ILE A 160 5.67 15.59 6.26
CA ILE A 160 4.21 15.66 6.36
C ILE A 160 3.51 14.75 5.33
N VAL A 161 4.19 14.37 4.24
CA VAL A 161 3.64 13.46 3.22
C VAL A 161 3.66 12.04 3.75
N GLU A 162 4.80 11.58 4.26
CA GLU A 162 4.91 10.26 4.89
C GLU A 162 4.01 10.15 6.12
N THR A 163 3.93 11.23 6.93
CA THR A 163 2.97 11.33 8.04
C THR A 163 1.53 11.18 7.56
N SER A 164 1.16 11.71 6.39
CA SER A 164 -0.20 11.56 5.85
C SER A 164 -0.52 10.13 5.41
N PHE A 165 0.46 9.42 4.84
CA PHE A 165 0.31 8.01 4.51
C PHE A 165 0.17 7.15 5.76
N LEU A 166 0.96 7.43 6.79
CA LEU A 166 0.83 6.82 8.11
C LEU A 166 -0.54 7.11 8.76
N ALA A 167 -0.99 8.36 8.70
CA ALA A 167 -2.28 8.80 9.22
C ALA A 167 -3.48 8.14 8.53
N GLN A 168 -3.41 7.86 7.21
CA GLN A 168 -4.44 7.04 6.58
C GLN A 168 -4.58 5.68 7.28
N GLY A 169 -3.47 5.04 7.61
CA GLY A 169 -3.44 3.78 8.36
C GLY A 169 -4.04 3.94 9.77
N PHE A 170 -3.75 5.06 10.46
CA PHE A 170 -4.33 5.35 11.78
C PHE A 170 -5.85 5.39 11.73
N ILE A 171 -6.43 6.09 10.74
CA ILE A 171 -7.88 6.18 10.59
C ILE A 171 -8.48 4.79 10.33
N VAL A 172 -7.88 3.98 9.46
CA VAL A 172 -8.37 2.61 9.20
C VAL A 172 -8.37 1.77 10.48
N VAL A 173 -7.28 1.75 11.24
CA VAL A 173 -7.18 0.99 12.49
C VAL A 173 -8.18 1.50 13.52
N ARG A 174 -8.27 2.83 13.72
CA ARG A 174 -9.24 3.44 14.64
C ARG A 174 -10.67 3.01 14.31
N GLN A 175 -11.10 3.20 13.06
CA GLN A 175 -12.47 2.89 12.66
C GLN A 175 -12.77 1.39 12.77
N TYR A 176 -11.78 0.54 12.56
CA TYR A 176 -11.96 -0.91 12.62
C TYR A 176 -12.08 -1.45 14.06
N LEU A 177 -11.38 -0.83 15.02
CA LEU A 177 -11.28 -1.31 16.40
C LEU A 177 -12.18 -0.55 17.40
N GLN A 178 -12.65 0.66 17.07
CA GLN A 178 -13.35 1.55 18.02
C GLN A 178 -14.64 0.98 18.64
N ASP A 179 -15.31 0.04 17.96
CA ASP A 179 -16.55 -0.59 18.45
C ASP A 179 -16.30 -2.01 18.99
N GLY A 180 -15.03 -2.38 19.14
CA GLY A 180 -14.59 -3.70 19.60
C GLY A 180 -14.65 -3.89 21.12
N ASN A 181 -13.87 -4.86 21.60
CA ASN A 181 -13.68 -5.11 23.03
C ASN A 181 -12.84 -3.99 23.69
N GLU A 182 -12.65 -4.05 25.00
CA GLU A 182 -11.96 -2.99 25.76
C GLU A 182 -10.48 -2.81 25.36
N GLU A 183 -9.78 -3.88 24.98
CA GLU A 183 -8.40 -3.81 24.47
C GLU A 183 -8.36 -3.12 23.10
N GLU A 184 -9.27 -3.51 22.20
CA GLU A 184 -9.38 -2.92 20.86
C GLU A 184 -9.72 -1.43 20.90
N LYS A 185 -10.65 -1.04 21.77
CA LYS A 185 -10.98 0.38 22.03
C LYS A 185 -9.79 1.16 22.53
N ALA A 186 -8.98 0.58 23.41
CA ALA A 186 -7.78 1.23 23.92
C ALA A 186 -6.75 1.45 22.79
N VAL A 187 -6.55 0.46 21.91
CA VAL A 187 -5.69 0.61 20.72
C VAL A 187 -6.24 1.66 19.77
N ALA A 188 -7.55 1.65 19.48
CA ALA A 188 -8.20 2.65 18.63
C ALA A 188 -7.97 4.07 19.18
N ALA A 189 -8.09 4.27 20.49
CA ALA A 189 -7.86 5.55 21.15
C ALA A 189 -6.41 6.03 21.05
N LYS A 190 -5.41 5.13 21.07
CA LYS A 190 -4.00 5.49 20.83
C LYS A 190 -3.81 6.04 19.43
N PHE A 191 -4.32 5.36 18.41
CA PHE A 191 -4.24 5.82 17.02
C PHE A 191 -5.01 7.12 16.78
N ASP A 192 -6.17 7.29 17.42
CA ASP A 192 -6.91 8.55 17.37
C ASP A 192 -6.14 9.72 17.97
N LYS A 193 -5.49 9.50 19.13
CA LYS A 193 -4.63 10.49 19.77
C LYS A 193 -3.43 10.86 18.89
N LEU A 194 -2.79 9.88 18.25
CA LEU A 194 -1.68 10.14 17.31
C LEU A 194 -2.16 11.00 16.13
N TRP A 195 -3.30 10.66 15.53
CA TRP A 195 -3.93 11.43 14.45
C TRP A 195 -4.24 12.88 14.85
N GLN A 196 -4.92 13.07 15.99
CA GLN A 196 -5.39 14.39 16.43
C GLN A 196 -4.25 15.38 16.75
N ASN A 197 -3.06 14.87 17.06
CA ASN A 197 -1.92 15.69 17.48
C ASN A 197 -1.02 16.13 16.32
N ILE A 198 -1.31 15.74 15.08
CA ILE A 198 -0.55 16.20 13.92
C ILE A 198 -0.95 17.65 13.61
N ASP A 199 0.03 18.56 13.65
CA ASP A 199 -0.18 19.99 13.41
C ASP A 199 -0.01 20.33 11.92
N TRP A 200 -1.04 20.07 11.12
CA TRP A 200 -1.00 20.31 9.68
C TRP A 200 -0.89 21.80 9.33
N ASP A 201 -1.47 22.68 10.15
CA ASP A 201 -1.45 24.13 9.94
C ASP A 201 -0.04 24.69 10.10
N TRP A 202 0.78 24.13 11.01
CA TRP A 202 2.20 24.47 11.13
C TRP A 202 2.94 24.35 9.80
N TYR A 203 2.71 23.24 9.09
CA TYR A 203 3.36 22.95 7.80
C TYR A 203 2.89 23.86 6.66
N THR A 204 1.92 24.75 6.88
CA THR A 204 1.60 25.82 5.92
C THR A 204 2.65 26.93 5.92
N ASN A 205 3.41 27.09 7.01
CA ASN A 205 4.30 28.23 7.23
C ASN A 205 3.61 29.59 6.96
N ASN A 206 2.34 29.71 7.37
CA ASN A 206 1.48 30.87 7.11
C ASN A 206 1.32 31.22 5.61
N LYS A 207 1.41 30.22 4.72
CA LYS A 207 1.18 30.35 3.27
C LYS A 207 -0.07 29.60 2.86
N ASN A 208 -0.56 29.88 1.65
CA ASN A 208 -1.69 29.16 1.07
C ASN A 208 -1.21 27.89 0.35
N GLY A 209 -0.48 27.03 1.05
CA GLY A 209 0.05 25.75 0.56
C GLY A 209 0.78 25.02 1.70
N ILE A 210 0.96 23.71 1.58
CA ILE A 210 1.68 22.90 2.57
C ILE A 210 3.11 22.68 2.09
N PHE A 211 4.09 22.87 2.98
CA PHE A 211 5.47 22.48 2.78
C PHE A 211 5.69 21.04 3.22
N TRP A 212 6.47 20.29 2.44
CA TRP A 212 6.70 18.86 2.68
C TRP A 212 7.48 18.60 3.97
N HIS A 213 8.49 19.42 4.26
CA HIS A 213 9.43 19.17 5.35
C HIS A 213 9.51 20.37 6.30
N TRP A 214 9.75 20.06 7.57
CA TRP A 214 10.21 21.03 8.57
C TRP A 214 11.24 20.35 9.49
N SER A 215 12.33 21.04 9.80
CA SER A 215 13.41 20.55 10.66
C SER A 215 13.63 21.44 11.88
N PRO A 216 13.99 20.89 13.05
CA PRO A 216 14.41 21.71 14.19
C PRO A 216 15.71 22.48 13.95
N ASP A 217 16.57 21.99 13.05
CA ASP A 217 17.89 22.58 12.77
C ASP A 217 17.86 23.50 11.55
N TYR A 218 16.98 23.20 10.59
CA TYR A 218 16.91 23.87 9.28
C TYR A 218 15.56 24.53 8.98
N GLU A 219 14.60 24.46 9.91
CA GLU A 219 13.24 24.97 9.74
C GLU A 219 12.64 24.57 8.39
N PHE A 220 12.26 25.54 7.54
CA PHE A 220 11.69 25.32 6.22
C PHE A 220 12.72 25.42 5.06
N GLU A 221 14.03 25.31 5.31
CA GLU A 221 15.07 25.50 4.29
C GLU A 221 14.97 24.54 3.10
N LYS A 222 14.43 23.32 3.27
CA LYS A 222 14.13 22.42 2.15
C LYS A 222 13.15 23.05 1.14
N ASN A 223 12.31 23.99 1.62
CA ASN A 223 11.49 24.90 0.81
C ASN A 223 10.72 24.19 -0.32
N PHE A 224 10.11 23.05 0.00
CA PHE A 224 9.38 22.25 -0.97
C PHE A 224 7.88 22.35 -0.71
N MET A 225 7.22 23.29 -1.39
CA MET A 225 5.76 23.39 -1.37
C MET A 225 5.13 22.28 -2.24
N ILE A 226 4.12 21.60 -1.70
CA ILE A 226 3.43 20.51 -2.36
C ILE A 226 2.37 21.09 -3.31
N GLU A 227 2.67 21.14 -4.60
CA GLU A 227 1.72 21.49 -5.66
C GLU A 227 1.25 20.24 -6.40
N GLY A 228 -0.01 20.19 -6.84
CA GLY A 228 -0.55 19.08 -7.61
C GLY A 228 -0.30 19.17 -9.13
N TYR A 229 -0.43 18.08 -9.88
CA TYR A 229 -0.84 16.74 -9.42
C TYR A 229 0.36 15.80 -9.24
N ASN A 230 0.40 15.12 -8.09
CA ASN A 230 1.33 14.06 -7.72
C ASN A 230 0.69 13.10 -6.69
N GLU A 231 1.47 12.29 -5.97
CA GLU A 231 1.02 11.33 -4.95
C GLU A 231 0.43 11.94 -3.67
N CYS A 232 0.54 13.25 -3.45
CA CYS A 232 0.35 13.90 -2.15
C CYS A 232 -1.07 14.45 -1.90
N LEU A 233 -2.08 14.04 -2.69
CA LEU A 233 -3.46 14.52 -2.52
C LEU A 233 -3.96 14.31 -1.07
N ILE A 234 -3.69 13.14 -0.51
CA ILE A 234 -4.17 12.76 0.82
C ILE A 234 -3.58 13.62 1.93
N THR A 235 -2.39 14.20 1.74
CA THR A 235 -1.81 15.17 2.68
C THR A 235 -2.76 16.35 2.90
N TYR A 236 -3.30 16.91 1.82
CA TYR A 236 -4.25 18.02 1.90
C TYR A 236 -5.61 17.60 2.43
N ILE A 237 -6.09 16.40 2.07
CA ILE A 237 -7.38 15.88 2.56
C ILE A 237 -7.31 15.62 4.07
N MET A 238 -6.22 15.02 4.54
CA MET A 238 -5.97 14.81 5.97
C MET A 238 -5.86 16.14 6.70
N ALA A 239 -5.06 17.07 6.19
CA ALA A 239 -4.93 18.40 6.77
C ALA A 239 -6.27 19.12 6.90
N ALA A 240 -7.14 19.06 5.89
CA ALA A 240 -8.48 19.66 5.94
C ALA A 240 -9.43 18.91 6.88
N SER A 241 -9.18 17.63 7.16
CA SER A 241 -10.01 16.77 8.02
C SER A 241 -9.58 16.76 9.48
N SER A 242 -8.45 17.41 9.82
CA SER A 242 -7.95 17.44 11.20
C SER A 242 -8.95 18.15 12.13
N PRO A 243 -9.29 17.58 13.30
CA PRO A 243 -10.22 18.22 14.22
C PRO A 243 -9.60 19.33 15.05
N ARG A 244 -8.26 19.46 15.08
CA ARG A 244 -7.53 20.41 15.94
C ARG A 244 -6.65 21.38 15.17
N HIS A 245 -6.01 20.90 14.11
CA HIS A 245 -5.00 21.64 13.36
C HIS A 245 -5.37 21.67 11.87
N ALA A 246 -6.62 22.03 11.59
CA ALA A 246 -7.14 22.05 10.22
C ALA A 246 -6.55 23.21 9.42
N ILE A 247 -6.15 22.93 8.19
CA ILE A 247 -5.84 23.99 7.22
C ILE A 247 -7.11 24.70 6.76
N LYS A 248 -6.96 25.94 6.31
CA LYS A 248 -8.05 26.68 5.65
C LYS A 248 -8.24 26.21 4.20
N PRO A 249 -9.46 26.29 3.62
CA PRO A 249 -9.72 25.84 2.24
C PRO A 249 -8.80 26.47 1.17
N GLU A 250 -8.38 27.72 1.34
CA GLU A 250 -7.46 28.40 0.42
C GLU A 250 -6.11 27.71 0.29
N VAL A 251 -5.65 26.98 1.31
CA VAL A 251 -4.40 26.21 1.28
C VAL A 251 -4.47 25.12 0.22
N TYR A 252 -5.61 24.42 0.12
CA TYR A 252 -5.86 23.45 -0.96
C TYR A 252 -6.04 24.13 -2.31
N HIS A 253 -6.88 25.17 -2.38
CA HIS A 253 -7.24 25.77 -3.67
C HIS A 253 -6.09 26.56 -4.32
N GLN A 254 -5.23 27.21 -3.53
CA GLN A 254 -4.11 28.00 -4.05
C GLN A 254 -2.81 27.19 -4.12
N GLY A 255 -2.54 26.33 -3.13
CA GLY A 255 -1.33 25.50 -3.09
C GLY A 255 -1.48 24.25 -3.96
N TRP A 256 -2.22 23.26 -3.49
CA TRP A 256 -2.43 22.00 -4.22
C TRP A 256 -2.98 22.22 -5.62
N ALA A 257 -4.10 22.93 -5.73
CA ALA A 257 -4.78 23.15 -7.00
C ALA A 257 -4.22 24.32 -7.82
N ARG A 258 -3.17 24.99 -7.32
CA ARG A 258 -2.40 26.03 -8.04
C ARG A 258 -3.27 27.19 -8.53
N GLY A 259 -4.23 27.61 -7.71
CA GLY A 259 -5.23 28.62 -8.09
C GLY A 259 -6.16 28.18 -9.23
N GLY A 260 -6.33 26.87 -9.42
CA GLY A 260 -7.07 26.27 -10.54
C GLY A 260 -6.20 25.82 -11.70
N ASN A 261 -4.91 26.16 -11.71
CA ASN A 261 -3.99 25.74 -12.79
C ASN A 261 -3.64 24.25 -12.77
N ILE A 262 -4.13 23.46 -11.80
CA ILE A 262 -3.95 22.00 -11.77
C ILE A 262 -4.68 21.27 -12.91
N THR A 263 -5.73 21.83 -13.52
CA THR A 263 -6.49 21.14 -14.59
C THR A 263 -5.83 21.26 -15.97
N THR A 264 -6.05 20.28 -16.85
CA THR A 264 -5.54 20.27 -18.23
C THR A 264 -6.52 19.62 -19.21
N ASP A 265 -6.48 20.05 -20.46
CA ASP A 265 -7.20 19.45 -21.60
C ASP A 265 -6.32 18.50 -22.42
N LYS A 266 -5.04 18.37 -22.06
CA LYS A 266 -4.07 17.49 -22.71
C LYS A 266 -4.49 16.01 -22.64
N LYS A 267 -4.04 15.27 -23.64
CA LYS A 267 -4.28 13.83 -23.78
C LYS A 267 -2.98 13.10 -24.10
N ALA A 268 -2.87 11.87 -23.64
CA ALA A 268 -1.84 10.91 -24.03
C ALA A 268 -2.53 9.68 -24.62
N TYR A 269 -2.11 9.19 -25.80
CA TYR A 269 -2.77 8.07 -26.49
C TYR A 269 -4.28 8.30 -26.73
N GLY A 270 -4.70 9.55 -26.90
CA GLY A 270 -6.12 9.92 -27.02
C GLY A 270 -6.90 9.91 -25.70
N ILE A 271 -6.27 9.54 -24.58
CA ILE A 271 -6.85 9.45 -23.24
C ILE A 271 -6.61 10.76 -22.48
N PRO A 272 -7.64 11.40 -21.89
CA PRO A 272 -7.48 12.62 -21.11
C PRO A 272 -6.60 12.45 -19.86
N LEU A 273 -5.67 13.38 -19.65
CA LEU A 273 -4.88 13.45 -18.41
C LEU A 273 -5.67 14.00 -17.21
N ILE A 274 -6.69 14.82 -17.46
CA ILE A 274 -7.55 15.50 -16.46
C ILE A 274 -6.81 16.54 -15.62
N LEU A 275 -5.73 16.15 -14.94
CA LEU A 275 -4.87 17.03 -14.17
C LEU A 275 -3.46 17.16 -14.79
N LYS A 276 -2.78 18.25 -14.48
CA LYS A 276 -1.37 18.50 -14.84
C LYS A 276 -0.49 17.72 -13.88
N TYR A 277 0.07 16.62 -14.37
CA TYR A 277 1.09 15.86 -13.68
C TYR A 277 2.38 16.67 -13.56
N ASN A 278 3.01 16.65 -12.39
CA ASN A 278 4.31 17.31 -12.17
C ASN A 278 5.47 16.49 -12.76
N THR A 279 5.44 16.30 -14.07
CA THR A 279 6.44 15.56 -14.84
C THR A 279 7.01 16.42 -15.97
N VAL A 280 8.23 16.10 -16.41
CA VAL A 280 8.87 16.75 -17.57
C VAL A 280 8.26 16.28 -18.91
N GLY A 281 7.48 15.19 -18.92
CA GLY A 281 6.87 14.59 -20.11
C GLY A 281 5.44 15.04 -20.43
N ASP A 282 4.92 14.51 -21.54
CA ASP A 282 3.55 14.69 -22.03
C ASP A 282 2.61 13.52 -21.69
N LYS A 283 3.12 12.54 -20.94
CA LYS A 283 2.37 11.40 -20.41
C LYS A 283 2.03 11.64 -18.93
N ALA A 284 1.33 10.69 -18.32
CA ALA A 284 1.08 10.70 -16.88
C ALA A 284 2.37 10.41 -16.09
N GLY A 285 2.30 10.49 -14.75
CA GLY A 285 3.43 10.23 -13.85
C GLY A 285 3.72 8.75 -13.57
N PRO A 286 4.64 8.47 -12.63
CA PRO A 286 4.80 7.13 -12.06
C PRO A 286 3.47 6.59 -11.54
N LEU A 287 3.19 5.31 -11.76
CA LEU A 287 1.85 4.75 -11.50
C LEU A 287 1.44 4.79 -10.03
N PHE A 288 2.38 4.82 -9.08
CA PHE A 288 2.05 4.93 -7.65
C PHE A 288 1.28 6.21 -7.27
N TRP A 289 1.31 7.26 -8.09
CA TRP A 289 0.50 8.46 -7.87
C TRP A 289 -1.01 8.19 -8.00
N ALA A 290 -1.41 7.11 -8.67
CA ALA A 290 -2.79 6.62 -8.70
C ALA A 290 -3.10 5.65 -7.55
N HIS A 291 -2.16 5.39 -6.63
CA HIS A 291 -2.28 4.41 -5.55
C HIS A 291 -2.26 5.05 -4.15
N TYR A 292 -1.17 5.70 -3.74
CA TYR A 292 -0.89 5.98 -2.31
C TYR A 292 -1.95 6.84 -1.61
N SER A 293 -2.44 7.87 -2.31
CA SER A 293 -3.51 8.73 -1.78
C SER A 293 -4.90 8.08 -1.78
N TYR A 294 -5.05 6.88 -2.35
CA TYR A 294 -6.35 6.24 -2.61
C TYR A 294 -6.50 4.87 -1.95
N LEU A 295 -5.62 4.53 -1.00
CA LEU A 295 -5.70 3.27 -0.26
C LEU A 295 -6.86 3.31 0.75
N GLY A 296 -7.02 4.41 1.49
CA GLY A 296 -8.17 4.67 2.34
C GLY A 296 -9.24 5.56 1.68
N LEU A 297 -8.81 6.61 0.97
CA LEU A 297 -9.71 7.51 0.26
C LEU A 297 -10.26 6.84 -1.00
N ASN A 298 -11.55 6.46 -0.96
CA ASN A 298 -12.19 5.78 -2.08
C ASN A 298 -12.37 6.73 -3.30
N PRO A 299 -11.72 6.48 -4.45
CA PRO A 299 -11.86 7.33 -5.63
C PRO A 299 -13.20 7.13 -6.37
N LYS A 300 -13.94 6.04 -6.12
CA LYS A 300 -15.21 5.76 -6.83
C LYS A 300 -16.29 6.75 -6.41
N GLY A 301 -16.75 7.56 -7.36
CA GLY A 301 -17.72 8.63 -7.11
C GLY A 301 -17.12 9.86 -6.42
N LEU A 302 -15.81 9.87 -6.17
CA LEU A 302 -15.12 11.02 -5.61
C LEU A 302 -14.87 12.05 -6.72
N SER A 303 -15.38 13.26 -6.52
CA SER A 303 -15.15 14.38 -7.41
C SER A 303 -15.12 15.68 -6.63
N ASP A 304 -14.40 16.65 -7.19
CA ASP A 304 -14.43 18.02 -6.73
C ASP A 304 -14.49 18.96 -7.95
N ARG A 305 -14.22 20.26 -7.76
CA ARG A 305 -14.25 21.22 -8.86
C ARG A 305 -13.14 21.03 -9.91
N TYR A 306 -12.12 20.22 -9.64
CA TYR A 306 -10.96 20.03 -10.49
C TYR A 306 -10.96 18.69 -11.23
N ALA A 307 -11.45 17.61 -10.61
CA ALA A 307 -11.42 16.28 -11.22
C ALA A 307 -12.54 15.33 -10.75
N ASN A 308 -12.83 14.35 -11.60
CA ASN A 308 -13.34 13.05 -11.18
C ASN A 308 -12.12 12.15 -10.93
N TYR A 309 -11.93 11.70 -9.69
CA TYR A 309 -10.71 10.98 -9.30
C TYR A 309 -10.70 9.51 -9.72
N TRP A 310 -11.86 8.89 -9.94
CA TRP A 310 -11.93 7.57 -10.55
C TRP A 310 -11.43 7.61 -11.98
N ASP A 311 -11.93 8.55 -12.77
CA ASP A 311 -11.53 8.70 -14.17
C ASP A 311 -10.05 9.10 -14.28
N LEU A 312 -9.57 9.97 -13.39
CA LEU A 312 -8.15 10.33 -13.29
C LEU A 312 -7.26 9.09 -13.12
N ASN A 313 -7.56 8.26 -12.11
CA ASN A 313 -6.74 7.09 -11.80
C ASN A 313 -6.84 6.01 -12.87
N VAL A 314 -8.04 5.76 -13.41
CA VAL A 314 -8.24 4.79 -14.50
C VAL A 314 -7.52 5.24 -15.78
N ASN A 315 -7.59 6.53 -16.12
CA ASN A 315 -6.89 7.06 -17.28
C ASN A 315 -5.38 6.99 -17.10
N HIS A 316 -4.86 7.27 -15.90
CA HIS A 316 -3.44 7.11 -15.58
C HIS A 316 -2.98 5.67 -15.83
N SER A 317 -3.69 4.67 -15.27
CA SER A 317 -3.35 3.26 -15.47
C SER A 317 -3.37 2.84 -16.94
N LYS A 318 -4.36 3.31 -17.71
CA LYS A 318 -4.43 3.04 -19.16
C LYS A 318 -3.27 3.70 -19.92
N ILE A 319 -2.95 4.95 -19.62
CA ILE A 319 -1.81 5.63 -20.26
C ILE A 319 -0.48 4.91 -19.95
N ASN A 320 -0.32 4.39 -18.74
CA ASN A 320 0.84 3.58 -18.35
C ASN A 320 0.91 2.27 -19.15
N TYR A 321 -0.23 1.59 -19.30
CA TYR A 321 -0.36 0.39 -20.15
C TYR A 321 -0.03 0.68 -21.61
N GLU A 322 -0.62 1.73 -22.21
CA GLU A 322 -0.39 2.10 -23.61
C GLU A 322 1.08 2.46 -23.89
N TYR A 323 1.76 3.14 -22.96
CA TYR A 323 3.20 3.40 -23.08
C TYR A 323 4.01 2.09 -23.11
N ALA A 324 3.64 1.10 -22.29
CA ALA A 324 4.29 -0.20 -22.33
C ALA A 324 4.02 -0.94 -23.65
N GLN A 325 2.84 -0.77 -24.25
CA GLN A 325 2.52 -1.35 -25.57
C GLN A 325 3.24 -0.65 -26.72
N GLU A 326 3.40 0.68 -26.65
CA GLU A 326 4.22 1.44 -27.60
C GLU A 326 5.69 0.95 -27.56
N ASN A 327 6.19 0.60 -26.37
CA ASN A 327 7.53 0.09 -26.12
C ASN A 327 8.64 0.87 -26.87
N PRO A 328 8.74 2.20 -26.68
CA PRO A 328 9.60 3.06 -27.51
C PRO A 328 11.09 2.73 -27.40
N ASN A 329 11.49 2.08 -26.30
CA ASN A 329 12.87 1.67 -26.05
C ASN A 329 13.15 0.20 -26.44
N ASN A 330 12.21 -0.47 -27.11
CA ASN A 330 12.32 -1.88 -27.49
C ASN A 330 12.71 -2.80 -26.31
N SER A 331 12.13 -2.55 -25.13
CA SER A 331 12.32 -3.39 -23.96
C SER A 331 11.84 -4.80 -24.24
N LYS A 332 12.64 -5.79 -23.85
CA LYS A 332 12.28 -7.21 -23.98
C LYS A 332 11.22 -7.66 -22.97
N THR A 333 10.92 -6.86 -21.96
CA THR A 333 10.00 -7.22 -20.86
C THR A 333 8.59 -6.68 -21.05
N TYR A 334 8.37 -5.75 -21.98
CA TYR A 334 7.05 -5.17 -22.19
C TYR A 334 6.19 -6.04 -23.11
N SER A 335 4.95 -6.27 -22.69
CA SER A 335 3.91 -6.93 -23.47
C SER A 335 2.53 -6.59 -22.90
N GLU A 336 1.47 -7.08 -23.53
CA GLU A 336 0.10 -6.99 -22.99
C GLU A 336 -0.05 -7.60 -21.58
N ASN A 337 0.79 -8.59 -21.25
CA ASN A 337 0.76 -9.34 -19.99
C ASN A 337 1.89 -8.93 -19.03
N SER A 338 2.73 -7.94 -19.39
CA SER A 338 3.86 -7.48 -18.58
C SER A 338 4.08 -5.99 -18.80
N TRP A 339 3.49 -5.19 -17.90
CA TRP A 339 3.48 -3.74 -17.92
C TRP A 339 3.41 -3.21 -16.48
N GLY A 340 3.52 -1.88 -16.32
CA GLY A 340 3.44 -1.21 -15.01
C GLY A 340 4.74 -0.51 -14.68
N LEU A 341 4.76 0.81 -14.87
CA LEU A 341 5.94 1.65 -14.64
C LEU A 341 5.71 2.59 -13.47
N THR A 342 6.59 2.50 -12.50
CA THR A 342 6.54 3.29 -11.27
C THR A 342 7.94 3.45 -10.69
N ALA A 343 8.11 4.30 -9.67
CA ALA A 343 9.35 4.38 -8.92
C ALA A 343 9.60 3.06 -8.18
N SER A 344 10.80 2.49 -8.36
CA SER A 344 11.27 1.26 -7.71
C SER A 344 12.79 1.19 -7.77
N TYR A 345 13.38 0.15 -7.17
CA TYR A 345 14.76 -0.24 -7.50
C TYR A 345 14.95 -0.37 -9.01
N THR A 346 16.17 -0.06 -9.46
CA THR A 346 16.58 -0.15 -10.86
C THR A 346 17.95 -0.80 -10.97
N LYS A 347 18.42 -1.05 -12.19
CA LYS A 347 19.80 -1.45 -12.44
C LYS A 347 20.68 -0.22 -12.65
N ASN A 348 21.86 -0.23 -12.06
CA ASN A 348 22.95 0.67 -12.44
C ASN A 348 23.45 0.34 -13.85
N GLU A 349 24.24 1.23 -14.45
CA GLU A 349 24.83 1.02 -15.79
C GLU A 349 25.71 -0.24 -15.86
N ASP A 350 26.35 -0.62 -14.74
CA ASP A 350 27.17 -1.83 -14.61
C ASP A 350 26.36 -3.11 -14.36
N GLY A 351 25.02 -3.02 -14.28
CA GLY A 351 24.11 -4.12 -14.05
C GLY A 351 23.90 -4.50 -12.59
N SER A 352 24.56 -3.83 -11.63
CA SER A 352 24.29 -3.98 -10.20
C SER A 352 22.93 -3.38 -9.80
N VAL A 353 22.44 -3.72 -8.60
CA VAL A 353 21.20 -3.15 -8.06
C VAL A 353 21.49 -1.71 -7.59
N GLY A 354 20.75 -0.76 -8.15
CA GLY A 354 20.80 0.67 -7.81
C GLY A 354 19.74 1.10 -6.82
#